data_AF-A0A371CRG9-F1
#
_entry.id   AF-A0A371CRG9-F1
#
_cell.length_a   1.000
_cell.length_b   1.000
_cell.length_c   1.000
_cell.angle_alpha   90.00
_cell.angle_beta   90.00
_cell.angle_gamma   90.00
#
_symmetry.space_group_name_H-M   'P 1'
#
loop_
_entity.id
_entity.type
_entity.pdbx_description
1 polymer ?
#
loop_
_entity_poly.entity_id
_entity_poly.type
_entity_poly.pdbx_seq_one_letter_code
_entity_poly.pdbx_strand_id
1 'polypeptide(L)'
;MSQDTDTLGSPLLGDLTEIESSQTHEFSKSLSDSTLYKQIFTSLESTEYLGRKAREYIKVLDIPAYKEYNRPQWMRRLTQDDGTDFTIKKVFEAFFDGAEQVGLQEGLRYAYAATWTCLGFAKQGNLSEEGSMEVLAKELSRLGTAWVAFMLWPFAPSNSNLPDVADSPLSESATPTFENTGFQIDAGVETRQDWRNNVLKRDKHTCPLTGFVSPTMPLDMRPPGAEVLDLEVAHVVDFSAIDYNAAKDKASKTRSITMTLGMVRSYVGGMEGDKFWAGLQQLLRGTENALLLERYMHRAFDNFAWCLVEIAPNTYNVKWFDRSTVPSFFDIAEQVTFTDCSGESPGFAVPSALLLRWHAALAHVFHLSGAAGLFTNLHHPPGSNGPAVLSKSGADFMEHVVNYDGEAICQLAELTESVAAVVLG
;
A
#
# COMPACT_ATOMS: atom_id res chain seq x y z
N MET A 1 27.68 -52.57 -44.63
CA MET A 1 27.70 -51.11 -44.41
C MET A 1 26.67 -50.83 -43.33
N SER A 2 27.14 -50.76 -42.09
CA SER A 2 26.36 -50.43 -40.90
C SER A 2 26.52 -48.93 -40.67
N GLN A 3 25.44 -48.20 -40.41
CA GLN A 3 25.50 -46.83 -39.93
C GLN A 3 24.74 -46.77 -38.61
N ASP A 4 25.52 -46.49 -37.57
CA ASP A 4 25.10 -46.11 -36.23
C ASP A 4 24.56 -44.68 -36.25
N THR A 5 23.44 -44.46 -35.57
CA THR A 5 23.01 -43.12 -35.15
C THR A 5 22.70 -43.16 -33.66
N ASP A 6 23.63 -42.59 -32.89
CA ASP A 6 23.53 -42.36 -31.46
C ASP A 6 22.43 -41.34 -31.13
N THR A 7 21.46 -41.78 -30.33
CA THR A 7 20.50 -40.93 -29.63
C THR A 7 21.11 -40.44 -28.31
N LEU A 8 21.54 -39.17 -28.29
CA LEU A 8 21.86 -38.42 -27.07
C LEU A 8 20.56 -38.01 -26.37
N GLY A 9 20.37 -38.53 -25.15
CA GLY A 9 19.27 -38.18 -24.26
C GLY A 9 19.41 -36.76 -23.69
N SER A 10 18.33 -35.99 -23.78
CA SER A 10 18.17 -34.72 -23.09
C SER A 10 17.88 -34.98 -21.60
N PRO A 11 18.53 -34.29 -20.65
CA PRO A 11 18.21 -34.44 -19.24
C PRO A 11 16.92 -33.69 -18.89
N LEU A 12 16.11 -34.35 -18.07
CA LEU A 12 14.91 -33.86 -17.41
C LEU A 12 15.16 -32.52 -16.70
N LEU A 13 14.59 -31.45 -17.25
CA LEU A 13 14.37 -30.19 -16.56
C LEU A 13 13.01 -30.31 -15.84
N GLY A 14 13.01 -30.98 -14.68
CA GLY A 14 11.82 -31.18 -13.84
C GLY A 14 11.77 -30.22 -12.66
N ASP A 15 10.62 -29.57 -12.48
CA ASP A 15 10.04 -29.06 -11.23
C ASP A 15 10.91 -28.28 -10.23
N LEU A 16 11.37 -27.08 -10.63
CA LEU A 16 11.81 -26.07 -9.66
C LEU A 16 10.75 -24.98 -9.40
N THR A 17 9.72 -24.85 -10.25
CA THR A 17 8.72 -23.78 -10.17
C THR A 17 7.57 -24.08 -9.18
N GLU A 18 7.21 -25.35 -8.93
CA GLU A 18 6.20 -25.68 -7.92
C GLU A 18 6.68 -25.48 -6.46
N ILE A 19 8.00 -25.52 -6.23
CA ILE A 19 8.59 -25.44 -4.90
C ILE A 19 8.55 -24.01 -4.33
N GLU A 20 8.73 -22.98 -5.16
CA GLU A 20 8.82 -21.59 -4.68
C GLU A 20 7.45 -20.96 -4.37
N SER A 21 6.43 -21.23 -5.20
CA SER A 21 5.05 -20.78 -4.95
C SER A 21 4.51 -21.32 -3.63
N SER A 22 4.73 -22.62 -3.36
CA SER A 22 4.35 -23.27 -2.10
C SER A 22 5.07 -22.66 -0.88
N GLN A 23 6.35 -22.29 -1.00
CA GLN A 23 7.15 -21.77 0.11
C GLN A 23 6.74 -20.39 0.60
N THR A 24 6.36 -19.46 -0.30
CA THR A 24 5.82 -18.16 0.13
C THR A 24 4.46 -18.28 0.83
N HIS A 25 3.66 -19.28 0.43
CA HIS A 25 2.38 -19.58 1.07
C HIS A 25 2.55 -20.20 2.48
N GLU A 26 3.55 -21.05 2.67
CA GLU A 26 3.85 -21.66 3.97
C GLU A 26 4.44 -20.64 4.95
N PHE A 27 5.28 -19.71 4.46
CA PHE A 27 5.90 -18.68 5.28
C PHE A 27 4.90 -17.69 5.92
N SER A 28 3.87 -17.26 5.20
CA SER A 28 2.92 -16.28 5.75
C SER A 28 1.96 -16.88 6.77
N LYS A 29 1.45 -18.08 6.51
CA LYS A 29 0.68 -18.87 7.47
C LYS A 29 1.53 -19.17 8.71
N SER A 30 2.80 -19.52 8.48
CA SER A 30 3.80 -19.65 9.55
C SER A 30 3.91 -18.36 10.35
N LEU A 31 4.04 -17.17 9.76
CA LEU A 31 4.28 -15.95 10.52
C LEU A 31 3.12 -15.57 11.46
N SER A 32 1.87 -15.63 10.99
CA SER A 32 0.70 -15.28 11.81
C SER A 32 0.35 -16.34 12.85
N ASP A 33 0.61 -17.62 12.56
CA ASP A 33 0.39 -18.73 13.49
C ASP A 33 1.63 -19.08 14.32
N SER A 34 2.77 -18.46 14.03
CA SER A 34 4.04 -18.75 14.71
C SER A 34 3.90 -18.37 16.17
N THR A 35 3.91 -19.41 17.00
CA THR A 35 4.04 -19.30 18.45
C THR A 35 5.21 -18.40 18.81
N LEU A 36 6.30 -18.42 18.03
CA LEU A 36 7.47 -17.58 18.23
C LEU A 36 7.16 -16.09 17.98
N TYR A 37 6.46 -15.75 16.90
CA TYR A 37 6.05 -14.37 16.63
C TYR A 37 5.16 -13.85 17.77
N LYS A 38 4.14 -14.62 18.18
CA LYS A 38 3.26 -14.25 19.29
C LYS A 38 4.06 -14.07 20.58
N GLN A 39 4.99 -14.98 20.88
CA GLN A 39 5.86 -14.89 22.06
C GLN A 39 6.75 -13.64 22.05
N ILE A 40 7.37 -13.29 20.91
CA ILE A 40 8.22 -12.09 20.78
C ILE A 40 7.35 -10.84 20.87
N PHE A 41 6.23 -10.80 20.17
CA PHE A 41 5.32 -9.67 20.17
C PHE A 41 4.78 -9.39 21.57
N THR A 42 4.41 -10.43 22.32
CA THR A 42 3.97 -10.32 23.73
C THR A 42 5.12 -10.40 24.73
N SER A 43 6.38 -10.43 24.30
CA SER A 43 7.51 -10.57 25.21
C SER A 43 7.64 -9.35 26.12
N LEU A 44 8.28 -9.54 27.28
CA LEU A 44 8.63 -8.44 28.18
C LEU A 44 9.77 -7.56 27.64
N GLU A 45 10.33 -7.89 26.47
CA GLU A 45 11.37 -7.08 25.85
C GLU A 45 10.82 -5.73 25.41
N SER A 46 11.57 -4.66 25.67
CA SER A 46 11.16 -3.31 25.27
C SER A 46 11.18 -3.17 23.75
N THR A 47 10.28 -2.32 23.22
CA THR A 47 10.25 -1.99 21.78
C THR A 47 11.60 -1.41 21.31
N GLU A 48 12.31 -0.68 22.17
CA GLU A 48 13.65 -0.16 21.87
C GLU A 48 14.69 -1.27 21.69
N TYR A 49 14.66 -2.30 22.53
CA TYR A 49 15.56 -3.46 22.41
C TYR A 49 15.30 -4.22 21.10
N LEU A 50 14.03 -4.53 20.82
CA LEU A 50 13.63 -5.16 19.56
C LEU A 50 14.06 -4.32 18.36
N GLY A 51 13.92 -3.00 18.44
CA GLY A 51 14.31 -2.08 17.38
C GLY A 51 15.80 -2.07 17.09
N ARG A 52 16.63 -1.99 18.12
CA ARG A 52 18.10 -2.04 17.97
C ARG A 52 18.53 -3.31 17.24
N LYS A 53 17.90 -4.44 17.58
CA LYS A 53 18.25 -5.75 17.05
C LYS A 53 17.68 -6.01 15.66
N ALA A 54 16.45 -5.59 15.39
CA ALA A 54 15.89 -5.60 14.04
C ALA A 54 16.78 -4.79 13.08
N ARG A 55 17.20 -3.57 13.48
CA ARG A 55 18.13 -2.73 12.70
C ARG A 55 19.53 -3.34 12.54
N GLU A 56 20.00 -4.11 13.51
CA GLU A 56 21.24 -4.88 13.40
C GLU A 56 21.11 -5.99 12.36
N TYR A 57 20.01 -6.75 12.37
CA TYR A 57 19.80 -7.89 11.49
C TYR A 57 19.59 -7.52 10.03
N ILE A 58 18.87 -6.43 9.73
CA ILE A 58 18.68 -6.01 8.33
C ILE A 58 19.99 -5.58 7.64
N LYS A 59 21.07 -5.31 8.38
CA LYS A 59 22.41 -5.05 7.80
C LYS A 59 22.99 -6.24 7.06
N VAL A 60 22.48 -7.46 7.30
CA VAL A 60 22.85 -8.64 6.50
C VAL A 60 22.57 -8.42 5.01
N LEU A 61 21.55 -7.61 4.68
CA LEU A 61 21.18 -7.27 3.31
C LEU A 61 22.17 -6.30 2.63
N ASP A 62 23.08 -5.67 3.38
CA ASP A 62 24.17 -4.85 2.83
C ASP A 62 25.40 -5.69 2.44
N ILE A 63 25.47 -6.96 2.87
CA ILE A 63 26.61 -7.83 2.58
C ILE A 63 26.59 -8.18 1.08
N PRO A 64 27.68 -7.96 0.33
CA PRO A 64 27.70 -8.19 -1.12
C PRO A 64 27.29 -9.60 -1.55
N ALA A 65 27.58 -10.62 -0.72
CA ALA A 65 27.18 -12.00 -0.96
C ALA A 65 25.66 -12.20 -0.96
N TYR A 66 24.90 -11.34 -0.28
CA TYR A 66 23.45 -11.44 -0.10
C TYR A 66 22.69 -10.34 -0.85
N LYS A 67 23.36 -9.64 -1.78
CA LYS A 67 22.76 -8.53 -2.55
C LYS A 67 21.51 -8.94 -3.32
N GLU A 68 21.40 -10.21 -3.72
CA GLU A 68 20.24 -10.74 -4.43
C GLU A 68 18.99 -10.86 -3.55
N TYR A 69 19.15 -11.00 -2.23
CA TYR A 69 18.04 -10.97 -1.28
C TYR A 69 17.60 -9.54 -0.96
N ASN A 70 18.51 -8.56 -1.06
CA ASN A 70 18.14 -7.16 -0.91
C ASN A 70 17.44 -6.60 -2.16
N ARG A 71 17.80 -7.12 -3.33
CA ARG A 71 17.17 -6.84 -4.63
C ARG A 71 16.75 -8.17 -5.30
N PRO A 72 15.65 -8.80 -4.83
CA PRO A 72 15.15 -10.03 -5.41
C PRO A 72 14.89 -9.86 -6.91
N GLN A 73 14.90 -10.97 -7.64
CA GLN A 73 14.82 -10.97 -9.11
C GLN A 73 13.64 -10.12 -9.63
N TRP A 74 12.48 -10.22 -8.99
CA TRP A 74 11.31 -9.44 -9.38
C TRP A 74 11.52 -7.93 -9.29
N MET A 75 12.26 -7.44 -8.30
CA MET A 75 12.61 -6.02 -8.22
C MET A 75 13.55 -5.63 -9.35
N ARG A 76 14.59 -6.44 -9.58
CA ARG A 76 15.58 -6.19 -10.65
C ARG A 76 14.93 -6.10 -12.03
N ARG A 77 13.87 -6.86 -12.29
CA ARG A 77 13.10 -6.78 -13.54
C ARG A 77 12.36 -5.45 -13.71
N LEU A 78 11.93 -4.84 -12.61
CA LEU A 78 11.15 -3.59 -12.63
C LEU A 78 12.04 -2.34 -12.59
N THR A 79 13.25 -2.47 -12.05
CA THR A 79 14.24 -1.40 -11.91
C THR A 79 15.31 -1.57 -12.98
N GLN A 80 15.02 -1.13 -14.21
CA GLN A 80 15.97 -1.21 -15.34
C GLN A 80 17.20 -0.33 -15.12
N ASP A 81 17.02 0.78 -14.41
CA ASP A 81 18.07 1.72 -14.09
C ASP A 81 18.54 1.55 -12.65
N ASP A 82 19.85 1.70 -12.43
CA ASP A 82 20.44 1.72 -11.09
C ASP A 82 19.93 2.88 -10.22
N GLY A 83 19.30 3.88 -10.85
CA GLY A 83 18.78 5.09 -10.22
C GLY A 83 17.56 4.91 -9.31
N THR A 84 16.77 3.85 -9.42
CA THR A 84 15.69 3.61 -8.44
C THR A 84 16.26 2.98 -7.18
N ASP A 85 16.32 3.76 -6.11
CA ASP A 85 16.87 3.36 -4.83
C ASP A 85 15.86 2.54 -3.98
N PHE A 86 15.14 1.60 -4.59
CA PHE A 86 14.18 0.72 -3.92
C PHE A 86 14.83 -0.64 -3.58
N THR A 87 14.80 -1.04 -2.30
CA THR A 87 15.38 -2.31 -1.82
C THR A 87 14.56 -2.89 -0.68
N ILE A 88 14.70 -4.20 -0.41
CA ILE A 88 14.06 -4.85 0.74
C ILE A 88 14.47 -4.18 2.05
N LYS A 89 15.76 -3.86 2.22
CA LYS A 89 16.25 -3.18 3.42
C LYS A 89 15.52 -1.84 3.64
N LYS A 90 15.38 -1.06 2.58
CA LYS A 90 14.65 0.22 2.64
C LYS A 90 13.18 0.06 2.93
N VAL A 91 12.54 -1.02 2.48
CA VAL A 91 11.17 -1.35 2.90
C VAL A 91 11.13 -1.50 4.42
N PHE A 92 12.03 -2.28 5.03
CA PHE A 92 12.09 -2.41 6.50
C PHE A 92 12.30 -1.07 7.21
N GLU A 93 13.32 -0.31 6.80
CA GLU A 93 13.65 0.99 7.39
C GLU A 93 12.47 1.96 7.27
N ALA A 94 11.81 1.99 6.12
CA ALA A 94 10.64 2.82 5.88
C ALA A 94 9.44 2.43 6.76
N PHE A 95 9.20 1.14 6.99
CA PHE A 95 8.15 0.67 7.93
C PHE A 95 8.47 1.03 9.37
N PHE A 96 9.74 0.97 9.78
CA PHE A 96 10.17 1.39 11.12
C PHE A 96 9.98 2.89 11.30
N ASP A 97 10.58 3.67 10.39
CA ASP A 97 10.61 5.11 10.50
C ASP A 97 9.21 5.71 10.28
N GLY A 98 8.40 5.15 9.37
CA GLY A 98 7.03 5.57 9.16
C GLY A 98 6.16 5.40 10.40
N ALA A 99 6.21 4.25 11.07
CA ALA A 99 5.47 4.01 12.31
C ALA A 99 5.94 4.93 13.44
N GLU A 100 7.24 5.13 13.57
CA GLU A 100 7.82 6.02 14.59
C GLU A 100 7.38 7.47 14.40
N GLN A 101 7.43 7.97 13.16
CA GLN A 101 7.08 9.36 12.80
C GLN A 101 5.63 9.72 13.09
N VAL A 102 4.71 8.75 13.01
CA VAL A 102 3.27 8.97 13.26
C VAL A 102 2.80 8.40 14.61
N GLY A 103 3.73 7.93 15.46
CA GLY A 103 3.41 7.44 16.79
C GLY A 103 2.62 6.11 16.82
N LEU A 104 2.77 5.24 15.83
CA LEU A 104 2.19 3.90 15.80
C LEU A 104 3.08 2.90 16.56
N GLN A 105 3.03 2.95 17.89
CA GLN A 105 3.91 2.13 18.75
C GLN A 105 3.70 0.62 18.57
N GLU A 106 2.44 0.18 18.41
CA GLU A 106 2.13 -1.23 18.12
C GLU A 106 2.68 -1.66 16.77
N GLY A 107 2.58 -0.80 15.76
CA GLY A 107 3.12 -1.05 14.43
C GLY A 107 4.63 -1.13 14.38
N LEU A 108 5.29 -0.22 15.09
CA LEU A 108 6.73 -0.23 15.25
C LEU A 108 7.19 -1.54 15.90
N ARG A 109 6.50 -1.95 16.97
CA ARG A 109 6.78 -3.22 17.66
C ARG A 109 6.51 -4.43 16.76
N TYR A 110 5.41 -4.42 15.99
CA TYR A 110 5.11 -5.46 15.01
C TYR A 110 6.24 -5.63 14.01
N ALA A 111 6.66 -4.53 13.39
CA ALA A 111 7.70 -4.55 12.37
C ALA A 111 9.03 -5.08 12.92
N TYR A 112 9.42 -4.65 14.13
CA TYR A 112 10.62 -5.16 14.80
C TYR A 112 10.51 -6.64 15.19
N ALA A 113 9.37 -7.07 15.76
CA ALA A 113 9.15 -8.46 16.14
C ALA A 113 9.11 -9.41 14.94
N ALA A 114 8.48 -9.01 13.83
CA ALA A 114 8.46 -9.77 12.59
C ALA A 114 9.88 -9.92 12.01
N THR A 115 10.67 -8.85 12.02
CA THR A 115 12.09 -8.87 11.61
C THR A 115 12.90 -9.81 12.50
N TRP A 116 12.72 -9.74 13.82
CA TRP A 116 13.39 -10.63 14.77
C TRP A 116 13.02 -12.10 14.55
N THR A 117 11.76 -12.39 14.22
CA THR A 117 11.28 -13.76 13.97
C THR A 117 12.07 -14.43 12.84
N CYS A 118 12.54 -13.67 11.83
CA CYS A 118 13.40 -14.18 10.76
C CYS A 118 14.72 -14.76 11.30
N LEU A 119 15.31 -14.16 12.34
CA LEU A 119 16.50 -14.72 13.01
C LEU A 119 16.18 -16.04 13.72
N GLY A 120 14.99 -16.14 14.30
CA GLY A 120 14.53 -17.38 14.93
C GLY A 120 14.60 -18.56 13.96
N PHE A 121 14.15 -18.36 12.72
CA PHE A 121 14.24 -19.37 11.66
C PHE A 121 15.70 -19.65 11.26
N ALA A 122 16.54 -18.62 11.13
CA ALA A 122 17.96 -18.77 10.81
C ALA A 122 18.77 -19.55 11.86
N LYS A 123 18.33 -19.58 13.12
CA LYS A 123 18.97 -20.29 14.23
C LYS A 123 18.49 -21.73 14.44
N GLN A 124 17.40 -22.14 13.80
CA GLN A 124 16.85 -23.50 13.97
C GLN A 124 17.68 -24.58 13.24
N GLY A 125 18.54 -24.20 12.29
CA GLY A 125 19.47 -25.12 11.64
C GLY A 125 20.81 -25.21 12.38
N ASN A 126 21.39 -26.40 12.44
CA ASN A 126 22.81 -26.61 12.82
C ASN A 126 23.74 -26.14 11.66
N LEU A 127 23.52 -24.92 11.18
CA LEU A 127 24.27 -24.32 10.08
C LEU A 127 25.53 -23.64 10.59
N SER A 128 26.50 -23.45 9.70
CA SER A 128 27.61 -22.52 9.95
C SER A 128 27.08 -21.10 10.14
N GLU A 129 27.90 -20.20 10.68
CA GLU A 129 27.54 -18.78 10.82
C GLU A 129 27.18 -18.15 9.47
N GLU A 130 27.96 -18.43 8.42
CA GLU A 130 27.67 -18.00 7.05
C GLU A 130 26.33 -18.55 6.54
N GLY A 131 26.05 -19.83 6.78
CA GLY A 131 24.77 -20.44 6.40
C GLY A 131 23.59 -19.83 7.15
N SER A 132 23.77 -19.47 8.42
CA SER A 132 22.75 -18.79 9.21
C SER A 132 22.47 -17.36 8.68
N MET A 133 23.51 -16.62 8.27
CA MET A 133 23.35 -15.29 7.69
C MET A 133 22.64 -15.33 6.32
N GLU A 134 22.95 -16.31 5.47
CA GLU A 134 22.26 -16.50 4.19
C GLU A 134 20.76 -16.80 4.41
N VAL A 135 20.44 -17.71 5.34
CA VAL A 135 19.04 -18.01 5.70
C VAL A 135 18.35 -16.76 6.23
N LEU A 136 19.01 -15.98 7.09
CA LEU A 136 18.45 -14.73 7.60
C LEU A 136 18.14 -13.75 6.46
N ALA A 137 19.07 -13.54 5.52
CA ALA A 137 18.87 -12.66 4.38
C ALA A 137 17.69 -13.13 3.51
N LYS A 138 17.58 -14.44 3.26
CA LYS A 138 16.47 -15.05 2.52
C LYS A 138 15.12 -14.84 3.20
N GLU A 139 15.03 -15.07 4.51
CA GLU A 139 13.79 -14.87 5.27
C GLU A 139 13.39 -13.39 5.36
N LEU A 140 14.36 -12.48 5.49
CA LEU A 140 14.10 -11.04 5.40
C LEU A 140 13.59 -10.63 4.02
N SER A 141 14.16 -11.17 2.94
CA SER A 141 13.67 -10.95 1.56
C SER A 141 12.23 -11.41 1.39
N ARG A 142 11.88 -12.57 1.95
CA ARG A 142 10.50 -13.11 1.92
C ARG A 142 9.53 -12.22 2.67
N LEU A 143 9.89 -11.81 3.89
CA LEU A 143 9.06 -10.92 4.71
C LEU A 143 8.88 -9.55 4.05
N GLY A 144 9.95 -8.93 3.55
CA GLY A 144 9.88 -7.66 2.85
C GLY A 144 9.04 -7.75 1.57
N THR A 145 9.18 -8.83 0.79
CA THR A 145 8.32 -9.07 -0.39
C THR A 145 6.85 -9.21 -0.01
N ALA A 146 6.54 -9.92 1.09
CA ALA A 146 5.18 -10.01 1.61
C ALA A 146 4.63 -8.65 2.05
N TRP A 147 5.46 -7.78 2.65
CA TRP A 147 5.04 -6.42 3.00
C TRP A 147 4.73 -5.60 1.74
N VAL A 148 5.56 -5.68 0.71
CA VAL A 148 5.26 -5.01 -0.57
C VAL A 148 3.93 -5.51 -1.15
N ALA A 149 3.75 -6.82 -1.26
CA ALA A 149 2.59 -7.41 -1.91
C ALA A 149 1.29 -7.21 -1.10
N PHE A 150 1.33 -7.36 0.22
CA PHE A 150 0.10 -7.41 1.04
C PHE A 150 -0.14 -6.16 1.88
N MET A 151 0.86 -5.29 2.08
CA MET A 151 0.71 -4.03 2.84
C MET A 151 0.85 -2.76 2.00
N LEU A 152 1.60 -2.79 0.89
CA LEU A 152 1.79 -1.60 0.05
C LEU A 152 0.93 -1.66 -1.21
N TRP A 153 1.03 -2.75 -1.98
CA TRP A 153 0.31 -2.88 -3.25
C TRP A 153 -1.21 -2.66 -3.15
N PRO A 154 -1.92 -3.15 -2.12
CA PRO A 154 -3.36 -2.91 -2.00
C PRO A 154 -3.72 -1.43 -1.82
N PHE A 155 -2.78 -0.63 -1.36
CA PHE A 155 -2.92 0.81 -1.18
C PHE A 155 -2.09 1.58 -2.20
N ALA A 156 -1.60 0.94 -3.26
CA ALA A 156 -0.86 1.63 -4.30
C ALA A 156 -1.73 2.74 -4.91
N PRO A 157 -1.14 3.93 -5.17
CA PRO A 157 -1.79 5.00 -5.90
C PRO A 157 -2.46 4.51 -7.18
N SER A 158 -3.79 4.60 -7.26
CA SER A 158 -4.49 4.43 -8.54
C SER A 158 -4.36 5.73 -9.31
N ASN A 159 -3.62 5.75 -10.41
CA ASN A 159 -3.78 6.85 -11.36
C ASN A 159 -5.11 6.64 -12.11
N SER A 160 -6.20 7.11 -11.52
CA SER A 160 -7.53 7.23 -12.15
C SER A 160 -7.57 8.19 -13.35
N ASN A 161 -6.40 8.62 -13.86
CA ASN A 161 -6.25 9.59 -14.94
C ASN A 161 -5.86 8.94 -16.27
N LEU A 162 -6.15 7.66 -16.46
CA LEU A 162 -6.31 7.19 -17.83
C LEU A 162 -7.42 8.06 -18.44
N PRO A 163 -7.16 8.80 -19.54
CA PRO A 163 -8.22 9.51 -20.23
C PRO A 163 -9.33 8.49 -20.48
N ASP A 164 -10.58 8.81 -20.13
CA ASP A 164 -11.74 7.97 -20.39
C ASP A 164 -11.64 7.45 -21.84
N VAL A 165 -11.15 6.23 -22.01
CA VAL A 165 -11.15 5.55 -23.31
C VAL A 165 -12.60 5.16 -23.47
N ALA A 166 -13.36 6.06 -24.09
CA ALA A 166 -14.82 6.13 -24.09
C ALA A 166 -15.56 4.89 -24.65
N ASP A 167 -14.87 3.83 -25.06
CA ASP A 167 -15.47 2.74 -25.86
C ASP A 167 -15.03 1.32 -25.47
N SER A 168 -14.34 1.11 -24.35
CA SER A 168 -14.10 -0.26 -23.88
C SER A 168 -15.30 -0.70 -23.01
N PRO A 169 -15.92 -1.88 -23.25
CA PRO A 169 -16.89 -2.46 -22.33
C PRO A 169 -16.14 -2.91 -21.08
N LEU A 170 -15.87 -1.93 -20.20
CA LEU A 170 -15.02 -2.02 -19.04
C LEU A 170 -15.66 -2.93 -18.00
N SER A 171 -14.82 -3.83 -17.48
CA SER A 171 -15.07 -4.61 -16.28
C SER A 171 -15.42 -3.66 -15.13
N GLU A 172 -16.67 -3.75 -14.66
CA GLU A 172 -17.34 -2.91 -13.65
C GLU A 172 -16.70 -2.95 -12.25
N SER A 173 -15.51 -3.55 -12.07
CA SER A 173 -15.00 -3.95 -10.74
C SER A 173 -13.66 -3.34 -10.31
N ALA A 174 -13.08 -2.36 -11.02
CA ALA A 174 -11.68 -1.96 -10.71
C ALA A 174 -11.41 -0.49 -10.35
N THR A 175 -12.27 0.48 -10.69
CA THR A 175 -12.10 1.89 -10.23
C THR A 175 -13.38 2.69 -10.46
N PRO A 176 -14.05 3.24 -9.42
CA PRO A 176 -15.21 4.10 -9.64
C PRO A 176 -14.79 5.56 -9.82
N THR A 177 -14.89 6.08 -11.04
CA THR A 177 -15.02 7.52 -11.30
C THR A 177 -16.42 8.01 -10.88
N PHE A 178 -16.56 9.34 -10.78
CA PHE A 178 -17.73 10.07 -10.26
C PHE A 178 -19.10 9.62 -10.83
N GLU A 179 -19.15 9.07 -12.06
CA GLU A 179 -20.41 8.85 -12.76
C GLU A 179 -21.01 7.44 -12.66
N ASN A 180 -20.31 6.40 -12.17
CA ASN A 180 -20.78 5.02 -12.41
C ASN A 180 -20.79 4.05 -11.22
N THR A 181 -21.11 4.50 -10.00
CA THR A 181 -21.34 3.62 -8.83
C THR A 181 -22.77 3.72 -8.30
N GLY A 182 -23.73 3.76 -9.23
CA GLY A 182 -25.15 3.95 -8.95
C GLY A 182 -25.92 2.70 -8.51
N PHE A 183 -25.33 1.50 -8.57
CA PHE A 183 -26.11 0.27 -8.29
C PHE A 183 -25.36 -0.78 -7.48
N GLN A 184 -26.01 -1.18 -6.38
CA GLN A 184 -25.83 -2.39 -5.56
C GLN A 184 -24.66 -2.34 -4.58
N ILE A 185 -24.89 -2.45 -3.26
CA ILE A 185 -25.42 -3.66 -2.59
C ILE A 185 -26.58 -3.35 -1.62
N ASP A 186 -27.57 -4.23 -1.66
CA ASP A 186 -28.86 -4.21 -0.95
C ASP A 186 -28.84 -3.79 0.54
N ALA A 187 -29.64 -2.75 0.79
CA ALA A 187 -30.47 -2.49 1.97
C ALA A 187 -29.82 -2.60 3.37
N GLY A 188 -29.23 -1.49 3.82
CA GLY A 188 -29.01 -1.21 5.25
C GLY A 188 -27.87 -0.26 5.61
N VAL A 189 -27.49 0.66 4.73
CA VAL A 189 -26.35 1.59 4.90
C VAL A 189 -26.71 2.91 4.19
N GLU A 190 -26.33 4.06 4.75
CA GLU A 190 -26.45 5.38 4.12
C GLU A 190 -26.07 5.32 2.64
N THR A 191 -26.85 5.99 1.77
CA THR A 191 -26.47 6.05 0.36
C THR A 191 -25.16 6.82 0.24
N ARG A 192 -24.34 6.54 -0.79
CA ARG A 192 -23.10 7.31 -1.03
C ARG A 192 -23.38 8.82 -1.13
N GLN A 193 -24.58 9.18 -1.58
CA GLN A 193 -25.05 10.57 -1.63
C GLN A 193 -25.26 11.15 -0.23
N ASP A 194 -25.84 10.39 0.70
CA ASP A 194 -26.00 10.80 2.09
C ASP A 194 -24.62 10.99 2.75
N TRP A 195 -23.70 10.04 2.55
CA TRP A 195 -22.32 10.16 3.05
C TRP A 195 -21.62 11.43 2.55
N ARG A 196 -21.69 11.70 1.23
CA ARG A 196 -21.13 12.93 0.63
C ARG A 196 -21.78 14.18 1.22
N ASN A 197 -23.10 14.20 1.34
CA ASN A 197 -23.84 15.33 1.89
C ASN A 197 -23.50 15.57 3.37
N ASN A 198 -23.33 14.51 4.15
CA ASN A 198 -22.95 14.57 5.56
C ASN A 198 -21.56 15.18 5.72
N VAL A 199 -20.59 14.78 4.89
CA VAL A 199 -19.24 15.39 4.89
C VAL A 199 -19.28 16.85 4.46
N LEU A 200 -20.04 17.19 3.42
CA LEU A 200 -20.25 18.59 3.01
C LEU A 200 -20.82 19.44 4.15
N LYS A 201 -21.85 18.96 4.86
CA LYS A 201 -22.41 19.68 6.01
C LYS A 201 -21.40 19.80 7.15
N ARG A 202 -20.70 18.71 7.49
CA ARG A 202 -19.67 18.68 8.53
C ARG A 202 -18.61 19.75 8.29
N ASP A 203 -18.12 19.86 7.06
CA ASP A 203 -17.02 20.76 6.70
C ASP A 203 -17.54 22.12 6.17
N LYS A 204 -18.84 22.43 6.38
CA LYS A 204 -19.50 23.65 5.91
C LYS A 204 -19.21 23.94 4.43
N HIS A 205 -19.26 22.90 3.61
CA HIS A 205 -18.99 22.92 2.17
C HIS A 205 -17.64 23.53 1.80
N THR A 206 -16.65 23.52 2.70
CA THR A 206 -15.37 24.21 2.52
C THR A 206 -14.23 23.21 2.62
N CYS A 207 -13.31 23.22 1.65
CA CYS A 207 -12.09 22.42 1.75
C CYS A 207 -11.24 22.99 2.91
N PRO A 208 -10.91 22.19 3.93
CA PRO A 208 -10.24 22.71 5.12
C PRO A 208 -8.76 23.05 4.87
N LEU A 209 -8.21 22.70 3.70
CA LEU A 209 -6.83 22.98 3.32
C LEU A 209 -6.68 24.24 2.46
N THR A 210 -7.59 24.45 1.52
CA THR A 210 -7.50 25.57 0.57
C THR A 210 -8.50 26.69 0.86
N GLY A 211 -9.50 26.45 1.71
CA GLY A 211 -10.59 27.40 1.97
C GLY A 211 -11.60 27.54 0.81
N PHE A 212 -11.43 26.81 -0.28
CA PHE A 212 -12.38 26.82 -1.40
C PHE A 212 -13.73 26.26 -0.99
N VAL A 213 -14.80 26.83 -1.53
CA VAL A 213 -16.18 26.42 -1.23
C VAL A 213 -16.80 25.64 -2.38
N SER A 214 -17.58 24.61 -2.04
CA SER A 214 -18.34 23.83 -3.02
C SER A 214 -19.39 24.70 -3.72
N PRO A 215 -19.66 24.50 -5.02
CA PRO A 215 -20.75 25.17 -5.73
C PRO A 215 -22.12 24.85 -5.12
N THR A 216 -22.24 23.73 -4.39
CA THR A 216 -23.47 23.30 -3.70
C THR A 216 -23.74 24.06 -2.39
N MET A 217 -22.81 24.92 -1.93
CA MET A 217 -23.04 25.76 -0.77
C MET A 217 -24.14 26.80 -1.06
N PRO A 218 -25.16 26.95 -0.19
CA PRO A 218 -26.18 27.99 -0.33
C PRO A 218 -25.57 29.40 -0.44
N LEU A 219 -26.11 30.25 -1.32
CA LEU A 219 -25.56 31.59 -1.61
C LEU A 219 -25.51 32.50 -0.38
N ASP A 220 -26.49 32.38 0.51
CA ASP A 220 -26.57 33.12 1.78
C ASP A 220 -25.55 32.64 2.82
N MET A 221 -25.03 31.42 2.68
CA MET A 221 -23.97 30.87 3.53
C MET A 221 -22.56 31.14 3.00
N ARG A 222 -22.43 31.57 1.73
CA ARG A 222 -21.15 31.76 1.06
C ARG A 222 -20.42 33.00 1.62
N PRO A 223 -19.18 32.86 2.11
CA PRO A 223 -18.40 34.03 2.53
C PRO A 223 -18.19 35.02 1.37
N PRO A 224 -18.26 36.34 1.60
CA PRO A 224 -17.96 37.31 0.56
C PRO A 224 -16.54 37.14 0.01
N GLY A 225 -16.41 37.02 -1.30
CA GLY A 225 -15.12 36.82 -1.97
C GLY A 225 -14.59 35.38 -1.93
N ALA A 226 -15.33 34.41 -1.39
CA ALA A 226 -14.92 33.01 -1.42
C ALA A 226 -14.78 32.48 -2.86
N GLU A 227 -13.66 31.81 -3.12
CA GLU A 227 -13.44 31.10 -4.38
C GLU A 227 -14.24 29.80 -4.40
N VAL A 228 -14.96 29.59 -5.49
CA VAL A 228 -15.89 28.46 -5.65
C VAL A 228 -15.26 27.46 -6.60
N LEU A 229 -15.01 26.24 -6.13
CA LEU A 229 -14.46 25.14 -6.91
C LEU A 229 -15.13 23.82 -6.55
N ASP A 230 -15.16 22.90 -7.51
CA ASP A 230 -15.67 21.55 -7.27
C ASP A 230 -14.86 20.85 -6.19
N LEU A 231 -15.54 20.42 -5.13
CA LEU A 231 -14.96 19.65 -4.04
C LEU A 231 -15.36 18.18 -4.15
N GLU A 232 -14.42 17.32 -3.79
CA GLU A 232 -14.55 15.87 -3.80
C GLU A 232 -14.44 15.34 -2.37
N VAL A 233 -15.18 14.26 -2.08
CA VAL A 233 -15.06 13.58 -0.79
C VAL A 233 -14.09 12.43 -0.99
N ALA A 234 -12.91 12.58 -0.41
CA ALA A 234 -11.82 11.61 -0.44
C ALA A 234 -11.94 10.63 0.72
N HIS A 235 -11.66 9.35 0.47
CA HIS A 235 -11.48 8.42 1.57
C HIS A 235 -10.13 8.66 2.24
N VAL A 236 -10.04 8.59 3.57
CA VAL A 236 -8.75 8.64 4.26
C VAL A 236 -7.95 7.36 3.96
N VAL A 237 -8.61 6.22 4.01
CA VAL A 237 -8.08 4.92 3.58
C VAL A 237 -9.06 4.30 2.60
N ASP A 238 -8.62 4.17 1.36
CA ASP A 238 -9.40 3.49 0.32
C ASP A 238 -9.26 1.98 0.44
N PHE A 239 -10.36 1.32 0.79
CA PHE A 239 -10.48 -0.13 0.88
C PHE A 239 -11.14 -0.76 -0.33
N SER A 240 -11.46 0.02 -1.37
CA SER A 240 -12.07 -0.50 -2.60
C SER A 240 -11.23 -1.60 -3.27
N ALA A 241 -9.92 -1.60 -3.00
CA ALA A 241 -8.97 -2.66 -3.35
C ALA A 241 -9.35 -4.05 -2.79
N ILE A 242 -10.07 -4.09 -1.68
CA ILE A 242 -10.44 -5.28 -0.93
C ILE A 242 -11.93 -5.50 -1.17
N ASP A 243 -12.26 -5.97 -2.37
CA ASP A 243 -13.63 -6.38 -2.69
C ASP A 243 -13.97 -7.68 -1.94
N TYR A 244 -14.57 -7.51 -0.76
CA TYR A 244 -15.06 -8.60 0.09
C TYR A 244 -16.09 -9.49 -0.61
N ASN A 245 -16.80 -8.99 -1.63
CA ASN A 245 -17.80 -9.77 -2.35
C ASN A 245 -17.17 -10.58 -3.47
N ALA A 246 -16.25 -10.01 -4.25
CA ALA A 246 -15.47 -10.78 -5.22
C ALA A 246 -14.60 -11.87 -4.56
N ALA A 247 -14.31 -11.74 -3.26
CA ALA A 247 -13.62 -12.75 -2.48
C ALA A 247 -14.43 -14.04 -2.28
N LYS A 248 -15.77 -13.96 -2.29
CA LYS A 248 -16.65 -15.11 -2.03
C LYS A 248 -16.51 -16.21 -3.07
N ASP A 249 -16.10 -15.83 -4.28
CA ASP A 249 -16.03 -16.76 -5.42
C ASP A 249 -14.66 -17.42 -5.58
N LYS A 250 -13.62 -16.95 -4.87
CA LYS A 250 -12.26 -17.48 -4.99
C LYS A 250 -11.53 -17.54 -3.64
N ALA A 251 -11.15 -18.76 -3.22
CA ALA A 251 -10.39 -18.99 -2.00
C ALA A 251 -9.06 -18.20 -1.93
N SER A 252 -8.41 -17.98 -3.08
CA SER A 252 -7.18 -17.18 -3.18
C SER A 252 -7.39 -15.71 -2.81
N LYS A 253 -8.48 -15.09 -3.30
CA LYS A 253 -8.85 -13.70 -2.97
C LYS A 253 -9.18 -13.54 -1.49
N THR A 254 -9.99 -14.44 -0.93
CA THR A 254 -10.29 -14.46 0.50
C THR A 254 -9.00 -14.55 1.34
N ARG A 255 -8.05 -15.40 0.93
CA ARG A 255 -6.74 -15.51 1.60
C ARG A 255 -5.92 -14.22 1.49
N SER A 256 -5.84 -13.62 0.31
CA SER A 256 -5.11 -12.35 0.09
C SER A 256 -5.65 -11.25 0.99
N ILE A 257 -6.97 -11.08 1.01
CA ILE A 257 -7.64 -10.10 1.84
C ILE A 257 -7.35 -10.37 3.31
N THR A 258 -7.50 -11.62 3.77
CA THR A 258 -7.21 -12.00 5.15
C THR A 258 -5.77 -11.69 5.55
N MET A 259 -4.81 -11.91 4.65
CA MET A 259 -3.39 -11.63 4.90
C MET A 259 -3.11 -10.13 4.98
N THR A 260 -3.56 -9.35 3.99
CA THR A 260 -3.47 -7.88 4.02
C THR A 260 -4.07 -7.32 5.30
N LEU A 261 -5.27 -7.78 5.63
CA LEU A 261 -5.99 -7.37 6.81
C LEU A 261 -5.27 -7.73 8.12
N GLY A 262 -4.73 -8.95 8.24
CA GLY A 262 -3.97 -9.38 9.41
C GLY A 262 -2.69 -8.56 9.62
N MET A 263 -2.01 -8.19 8.54
CA MET A 263 -0.80 -7.36 8.58
C MET A 263 -1.13 -5.91 8.92
N VAL A 264 -2.16 -5.34 8.26
CA VAL A 264 -2.67 -4.00 8.55
C VAL A 264 -3.06 -3.88 10.02
N ARG A 265 -3.82 -4.85 10.53
CA ARG A 265 -4.24 -4.88 11.93
C ARG A 265 -3.04 -4.85 12.86
N SER A 266 -2.02 -5.66 12.57
CA SER A 266 -0.82 -5.76 13.40
C SER A 266 0.03 -4.49 13.34
N TYR A 267 0.03 -3.80 12.18
CA TYR A 267 0.81 -2.58 11.98
C TYR A 267 0.10 -1.31 12.48
N VAL A 268 -1.21 -1.18 12.26
CA VAL A 268 -1.97 0.00 12.72
C VAL A 268 -2.22 -0.07 14.23
N GLY A 269 -2.48 -1.27 14.75
CA GLY A 269 -2.76 -1.48 16.16
C GLY A 269 -4.05 -0.81 16.65
N GLY A 270 -4.22 -0.74 17.97
CA GLY A 270 -5.21 0.11 18.62
C GLY A 270 -6.66 -0.37 18.59
N MET A 271 -6.97 -1.58 18.10
CA MET A 271 -8.28 -2.20 18.34
C MET A 271 -8.15 -3.66 18.80
N GLU A 272 -8.90 -3.99 19.86
CA GLU A 272 -8.84 -5.29 20.53
C GLU A 272 -9.66 -6.38 19.81
N GLY A 273 -9.06 -7.56 19.66
CA GLY A 273 -9.77 -8.82 19.43
C GLY A 273 -10.68 -8.88 18.20
N ASP A 274 -11.80 -9.58 18.32
CA ASP A 274 -12.77 -9.82 17.25
C ASP A 274 -13.57 -8.57 16.85
N LYS A 275 -13.54 -7.53 17.71
CA LYS A 275 -14.20 -6.25 17.44
C LYS A 275 -13.46 -5.40 16.42
N PHE A 276 -12.19 -5.70 16.12
CA PHE A 276 -11.42 -5.01 15.10
C PHE A 276 -12.16 -4.98 13.76
N TRP A 277 -12.71 -6.12 13.30
CA TRP A 277 -13.33 -6.19 11.98
C TRP A 277 -14.64 -5.43 11.88
N ALA A 278 -15.52 -5.62 12.87
CA ALA A 278 -16.79 -4.91 12.91
C ALA A 278 -16.56 -3.39 13.05
N GLY A 279 -15.64 -2.99 13.92
CA GLY A 279 -15.27 -1.59 14.13
C GLY A 279 -14.61 -0.97 12.90
N LEU A 280 -13.67 -1.67 12.26
CA LEU A 280 -12.99 -1.17 11.07
C LEU A 280 -13.96 -1.01 9.89
N GLN A 281 -14.84 -1.99 9.65
CA GLN A 281 -15.84 -1.86 8.58
C GLN A 281 -16.78 -0.66 8.79
N GLN A 282 -17.20 -0.42 10.03
CA GLN A 282 -17.99 0.76 10.36
C GLN A 282 -17.19 2.04 10.14
N LEU A 283 -15.95 2.08 10.63
CA LEU A 283 -15.06 3.23 10.51
C LEU A 283 -14.78 3.59 9.05
N LEU A 284 -14.53 2.60 8.20
CA LEU A 284 -14.23 2.77 6.77
C LEU A 284 -15.43 3.28 5.96
N ARG A 285 -16.66 3.03 6.43
CA ARG A 285 -17.90 3.46 5.77
C ARG A 285 -18.45 4.78 6.32
N GLY A 286 -17.95 5.25 7.47
CA GLY A 286 -18.41 6.45 8.14
C GLY A 286 -17.79 7.74 7.59
N THR A 287 -18.29 8.87 8.06
CA THR A 287 -17.70 10.20 7.79
C THR A 287 -16.29 10.34 8.35
N GLU A 288 -15.94 9.50 9.33
CA GLU A 288 -14.62 9.36 9.94
C GLU A 288 -13.53 8.96 8.94
N ASN A 289 -13.89 8.26 7.86
CA ASN A 289 -12.98 7.90 6.77
C ASN A 289 -13.07 8.88 5.60
N ALA A 290 -13.43 10.15 5.84
CA ALA A 290 -13.72 11.08 4.76
C ALA A 290 -13.08 12.47 4.96
N LEU A 291 -12.50 13.02 3.89
CA LEU A 291 -12.02 14.40 3.80
C LEU A 291 -12.72 15.12 2.64
N LEU A 292 -13.12 16.38 2.84
CA LEU A 292 -13.59 17.22 1.74
C LEU A 292 -12.41 17.98 1.12
N LEU A 293 -12.02 17.61 -0.09
CA LEU A 293 -10.82 18.12 -0.75
C LEU A 293 -11.13 18.76 -2.10
N GLU A 294 -10.33 19.73 -2.52
CA GLU A 294 -10.28 20.15 -3.93
C GLU A 294 -9.67 19.00 -4.76
N ARG A 295 -10.05 18.88 -6.04
CA ARG A 295 -9.66 17.77 -6.94
C ARG A 295 -8.15 17.48 -6.98
N TYR A 296 -7.28 18.49 -7.14
CA TYR A 296 -5.83 18.27 -7.13
C TYR A 296 -5.32 17.84 -5.77
N MET A 297 -5.88 18.39 -4.68
CA MET A 297 -5.54 17.97 -3.32
C MET A 297 -5.96 16.53 -3.04
N HIS A 298 -7.15 16.12 -3.50
CA HIS A 298 -7.64 14.75 -3.42
C HIS A 298 -6.72 13.79 -4.16
N ARG A 299 -6.39 14.09 -5.42
CA ARG A 299 -5.48 13.26 -6.22
C ARG A 299 -4.10 13.14 -5.57
N ALA A 300 -3.55 14.24 -5.06
CA ALA A 300 -2.27 14.23 -4.37
C ALA A 300 -2.33 13.40 -3.06
N PHE A 301 -3.47 13.44 -2.36
CA PHE A 301 -3.70 12.65 -1.14
C PHE A 301 -3.78 11.15 -1.41
N ASP A 302 -4.55 10.74 -2.43
CA ASP A 302 -4.66 9.35 -2.87
C ASP A 302 -3.32 8.79 -3.37
N ASN A 303 -2.47 9.67 -3.91
CA ASN A 303 -1.12 9.33 -4.34
C ASN A 303 -0.09 9.38 -3.21
N PHE A 304 -0.52 9.58 -1.96
CA PHE A 304 0.35 9.73 -0.78
C PHE A 304 1.40 10.85 -0.94
N ALA A 305 1.17 11.83 -1.81
CA ALA A 305 2.09 12.95 -2.04
C ALA A 305 2.14 13.90 -0.83
N TRP A 306 1.14 13.84 0.03
CA TRP A 306 1.11 14.49 1.34
C TRP A 306 0.26 13.68 2.33
N CYS A 307 0.40 13.96 3.62
CA CYS A 307 -0.42 13.37 4.67
C CYS A 307 -0.65 14.35 5.84
N LEU A 308 -1.48 13.94 6.81
CA LEU A 308 -1.78 14.70 8.02
C LEU A 308 -1.12 14.04 9.24
N VAL A 309 -0.30 14.80 9.96
CA VAL A 309 0.39 14.35 11.17
C VAL A 309 -0.23 15.03 12.39
N GLU A 310 -0.75 14.24 13.33
CA GLU A 310 -1.45 14.73 14.51
C GLU A 310 -0.50 15.50 15.44
N ILE A 311 -0.95 16.67 15.90
CA ILE A 311 -0.23 17.49 16.89
C ILE A 311 -1.05 17.72 18.16
N ALA A 312 -2.37 17.68 18.04
CA ALA A 312 -3.35 17.77 19.11
C ALA A 312 -4.64 17.09 18.63
N PRO A 313 -5.60 16.77 19.52
CA PRO A 313 -6.86 16.17 19.13
C PRO A 313 -7.53 16.95 17.98
N ASN A 314 -7.82 16.25 16.89
CA ASN A 314 -8.42 16.77 15.66
C ASN A 314 -7.64 17.90 14.97
N THR A 315 -6.37 18.12 15.32
CA THR A 315 -5.50 19.13 14.72
C THR A 315 -4.22 18.49 14.19
N TYR A 316 -3.89 18.82 12.95
CA TYR A 316 -2.85 18.13 12.19
C TYR A 316 -1.99 19.12 11.41
N ASN A 317 -0.70 18.84 11.32
CA ASN A 317 0.18 19.49 10.35
C ASN A 317 0.11 18.77 9.00
N VAL A 318 0.16 19.54 7.92
CA VAL A 318 0.25 19.02 6.55
C VAL A 318 1.70 18.72 6.23
N LYS A 319 2.00 17.45 5.97
CA LYS A 319 3.34 17.01 5.58
C LYS A 319 3.38 16.67 4.10
N TRP A 320 4.23 17.36 3.36
CA TRP A 320 4.46 17.13 1.94
C TRP A 320 5.64 16.20 1.70
N PHE A 321 5.47 15.25 0.78
CA PHE A 321 6.53 14.44 0.20
C PHE A 321 6.79 14.83 -1.25
N ASP A 322 5.73 15.15 -1.98
CA ASP A 322 5.78 15.67 -3.35
C ASP A 322 4.71 16.74 -3.56
N ARG A 323 5.14 17.97 -3.86
CA ARG A 323 4.25 19.11 -4.13
C ARG A 323 4.05 19.37 -5.63
N SER A 324 4.73 18.63 -6.50
CA SER A 324 4.73 18.88 -7.95
C SER A 324 3.36 18.73 -8.61
N THR A 325 2.45 17.98 -7.98
CA THR A 325 1.10 17.69 -8.50
C THR A 325 0.06 18.75 -8.11
N VAL A 326 0.40 19.67 -7.20
CA VAL A 326 -0.53 20.69 -6.71
C VAL A 326 -0.14 22.05 -7.29
N PRO A 327 -1.09 22.80 -7.88
CA PRO A 327 -0.79 24.10 -8.46
C PRO A 327 -0.14 25.06 -7.44
N SER A 328 0.96 25.70 -7.83
CA SER A 328 1.75 26.57 -6.93
C SER A 328 1.02 27.83 -6.49
N PHE A 329 -0.07 28.20 -7.17
CA PHE A 329 -0.90 29.36 -6.83
C PHE A 329 -1.95 29.07 -5.77
N PHE A 330 -2.11 27.81 -5.32
CA PHE A 330 -2.97 27.50 -4.18
C PHE A 330 -2.28 27.93 -2.89
N ASP A 331 -2.98 28.77 -2.12
CA ASP A 331 -2.65 29.00 -0.72
C ASP A 331 -3.15 27.80 0.09
N ILE A 332 -2.22 27.01 0.62
CA ILE A 332 -2.55 25.77 1.33
C ILE A 332 -2.15 25.94 2.78
N ALA A 333 -3.11 25.71 3.66
CA ALA A 333 -2.89 25.75 5.10
C ALA A 333 -1.79 24.73 5.49
N GLU A 334 -0.84 25.17 6.31
CA GLU A 334 0.20 24.28 6.89
C GLU A 334 -0.37 23.39 8.00
N GLN A 335 -1.51 23.79 8.57
CA GLN A 335 -2.18 23.13 9.67
C GLN A 335 -3.70 23.14 9.43
N VAL A 336 -4.36 22.05 9.83
CA VAL A 336 -5.81 21.90 9.76
C VAL A 336 -6.37 21.45 11.10
N THR A 337 -7.50 22.03 11.50
CA THR A 337 -8.30 21.56 12.64
C THR A 337 -9.68 21.17 12.14
N PHE A 338 -10.08 19.93 12.41
CA PHE A 338 -11.40 19.43 12.04
C PHE A 338 -12.40 19.65 13.18
N THR A 339 -13.53 20.24 12.82
CA THR A 339 -14.69 20.42 13.71
C THR A 339 -15.96 20.19 12.93
N ASP A 340 -16.96 19.58 13.56
CA ASP A 340 -18.28 19.47 12.94
C ASP A 340 -18.99 20.83 12.91
N CYS A 341 -19.31 21.29 11.70
CA CYS A 341 -19.99 22.55 11.44
C CYS A 341 -21.46 22.36 11.01
N SER A 342 -21.99 21.14 11.07
CA SER A 342 -23.33 20.82 10.57
C SER A 342 -24.46 21.41 11.42
N GLY A 343 -24.24 21.60 12.72
CA GLY A 343 -25.28 21.98 13.67
C GLY A 343 -26.31 20.87 13.97
N GLU A 344 -26.05 19.63 13.54
CA GLU A 344 -26.92 18.48 13.80
C GLU A 344 -26.69 17.87 15.19
N SER A 345 -27.65 17.08 15.69
CA SER A 345 -27.58 16.40 16.98
C SER A 345 -28.11 14.95 16.86
N PRO A 346 -27.24 13.92 16.92
CA PRO A 346 -25.79 14.03 17.07
C PRO A 346 -25.12 14.64 15.83
N GLY A 347 -23.97 15.29 16.06
CA GLY A 347 -23.15 15.82 14.97
C GLY A 347 -22.50 14.74 14.13
N PHE A 348 -21.95 15.11 12.98
CA PHE A 348 -21.17 14.20 12.14
C PHE A 348 -19.75 14.02 12.70
N ALA A 349 -19.23 12.81 12.56
CA ALA A 349 -17.90 12.52 13.05
C ALA A 349 -16.82 13.16 12.16
N VAL A 350 -15.83 13.78 12.81
CA VAL A 350 -14.62 14.30 12.15
C VAL A 350 -13.71 13.15 11.70
N PRO A 351 -12.75 13.40 10.80
CA PRO A 351 -11.83 12.37 10.33
C PRO A 351 -11.14 11.65 11.49
N SER A 352 -11.09 10.32 11.42
CA SER A 352 -10.49 9.51 12.47
C SER A 352 -8.98 9.71 12.53
N ALA A 353 -8.48 10.11 13.69
CA ALA A 353 -7.04 10.20 13.97
C ALA A 353 -6.30 8.88 13.70
N LEU A 354 -6.96 7.73 13.89
CA LEU A 354 -6.36 6.42 13.60
C LEU A 354 -6.18 6.20 12.10
N LEU A 355 -7.20 6.51 11.29
CA LEU A 355 -7.13 6.37 9.84
C LEU A 355 -6.14 7.36 9.23
N LEU A 356 -6.11 8.60 9.74
CA LEU A 356 -5.14 9.61 9.31
C LEU A 356 -3.70 9.18 9.64
N ARG A 357 -3.44 8.66 10.85
CA ARG A 357 -2.13 8.12 11.21
C ARG A 357 -1.74 6.92 10.34
N TRP A 358 -2.70 6.07 10.00
CA TRP A 358 -2.44 4.96 9.09
C TRP A 358 -2.07 5.45 7.69
N HIS A 359 -2.86 6.35 7.08
CA HIS A 359 -2.52 6.94 5.79
C HIS A 359 -1.14 7.62 5.82
N ALA A 360 -0.86 8.39 6.87
CA ALA A 360 0.43 9.04 7.06
C ALA A 360 1.60 8.04 7.18
N ALA A 361 1.41 6.92 7.89
CA ALA A 361 2.41 5.86 7.97
C ALA A 361 2.69 5.25 6.59
N LEU A 362 1.65 4.95 5.81
CA LEU A 362 1.80 4.45 4.45
C LEU A 362 2.48 5.49 3.55
N ALA A 363 2.15 6.78 3.66
CA ALA A 363 2.80 7.84 2.90
C ALA A 363 4.30 7.87 3.15
N HIS A 364 4.67 7.82 4.43
CA HIS A 364 6.06 7.66 4.84
C HIS A 364 6.71 6.43 4.21
N VAL A 365 6.06 5.27 4.28
CA VAL A 365 6.63 4.03 3.74
C VAL A 365 6.82 4.13 2.23
N PHE A 366 5.84 4.65 1.50
CA PHE A 366 5.88 4.80 0.04
C PHE A 366 7.05 5.65 -0.43
N HIS A 367 7.28 6.79 0.22
CA HIS A 367 8.33 7.73 -0.16
C HIS A 367 9.71 7.34 0.35
N LEU A 368 9.83 6.90 1.60
CA LEU A 368 11.13 6.51 2.18
C LEU A 368 11.68 5.23 1.54
N SER A 369 10.82 4.27 1.17
CA SER A 369 11.27 3.05 0.50
C SER A 369 11.56 3.27 -0.98
N GLY A 370 10.89 4.23 -1.63
CA GLY A 370 10.86 4.38 -3.09
C GLY A 370 9.73 3.61 -3.79
N ALA A 371 8.85 2.94 -3.04
CA ALA A 371 7.74 2.16 -3.59
C ALA A 371 6.76 3.02 -4.43
N ALA A 372 6.60 4.32 -4.11
CA ALA A 372 5.73 5.22 -4.89
C ALA A 372 6.14 5.25 -6.38
N GLY A 373 7.44 5.40 -6.66
CA GLY A 373 7.96 5.40 -8.03
C GLY A 373 7.82 4.02 -8.70
N LEU A 374 8.13 2.95 -7.96
CA LEU A 374 8.00 1.58 -8.45
C LEU A 374 6.58 1.26 -8.92
N PHE A 375 5.56 1.60 -8.11
CA PHE A 375 4.18 1.26 -8.40
C PHE A 375 3.58 2.12 -9.51
N THR A 376 4.06 3.36 -9.66
CA THR A 376 3.71 4.20 -10.81
C THR A 376 4.07 3.51 -12.13
N ASN A 377 5.25 2.88 -12.20
CA ASN A 377 5.72 2.13 -13.36
C ASN A 377 4.90 0.84 -13.60
N LEU A 378 4.45 0.16 -12.54
CA LEU A 378 3.60 -1.03 -12.68
C LEU A 378 2.19 -0.70 -13.18
N HIS A 379 1.65 0.46 -12.82
CA HIS A 379 0.35 0.90 -13.32
C HIS A 379 0.41 1.40 -14.78
N HIS A 380 1.55 1.95 -15.21
CA HIS A 380 1.75 2.46 -16.58
C HIS A 380 3.03 1.88 -17.18
N PRO A 381 3.05 0.57 -17.46
CA PRO A 381 4.17 -0.04 -18.14
C PRO A 381 4.44 0.69 -19.47
N PRO A 382 5.66 1.17 -19.76
CA PRO A 382 5.95 1.83 -21.03
C PRO A 382 5.59 0.95 -22.23
N GLY A 383 4.63 1.39 -23.05
CA GLY A 383 4.20 0.64 -24.23
C GLY A 383 3.17 -0.46 -23.99
N SER A 384 2.54 -0.55 -22.80
CA SER A 384 1.38 -1.42 -22.58
C SER A 384 0.05 -0.64 -22.64
N ASN A 385 -1.03 -1.36 -22.94
CA ASN A 385 -2.40 -0.82 -22.90
C ASN A 385 -3.09 -1.02 -21.53
N GLY A 386 -2.33 -1.26 -20.45
CA GLY A 386 -2.92 -1.53 -19.14
C GLY A 386 -1.91 -1.87 -18.06
N PRO A 387 -2.38 -1.97 -16.80
CA PRO A 387 -1.50 -2.23 -15.66
C PRO A 387 -0.89 -3.63 -15.75
N ALA A 388 0.35 -3.78 -15.29
CA ALA A 388 1.02 -5.08 -15.22
C ALA A 388 0.32 -6.06 -14.25
N VAL A 389 -0.41 -5.52 -13.28
CA VAL A 389 -1.16 -6.30 -12.30
C VAL A 389 -2.64 -5.94 -12.40
N LEU A 390 -3.47 -6.96 -12.59
CA LEU A 390 -4.88 -6.82 -12.95
C LEU A 390 -5.76 -6.30 -11.80
N SER A 391 -5.27 -6.35 -10.56
CA SER A 391 -6.01 -5.84 -9.40
C SER A 391 -5.08 -5.38 -8.28
N LYS A 392 -5.66 -4.74 -7.25
CA LYS A 392 -4.98 -4.36 -6.01
C LYS A 392 -4.83 -5.51 -5.01
N SER A 393 -5.16 -6.74 -5.40
CA SER A 393 -4.95 -7.93 -4.56
C SER A 393 -3.45 -8.21 -4.41
N GLY A 394 -3.00 -8.44 -3.17
CA GLY A 394 -1.63 -8.87 -2.92
C GLY A 394 -1.31 -10.24 -3.53
N ALA A 395 -2.29 -11.14 -3.64
CA ALA A 395 -2.11 -12.40 -4.35
C ALA A 395 -1.86 -12.19 -5.85
N ASP A 396 -2.53 -11.23 -6.48
CA ASP A 396 -2.34 -10.93 -7.91
C ASP A 396 -0.95 -10.31 -8.12
N PHE A 397 -0.48 -9.47 -7.18
CA PHE A 397 0.91 -8.99 -7.19
C PHE A 397 1.92 -10.14 -7.04
N MET A 398 1.69 -11.07 -6.11
CA MET A 398 2.56 -12.23 -5.94
C MET A 398 2.62 -13.08 -7.21
N GLU A 399 1.47 -13.34 -7.83
CA GLU A 399 1.36 -14.16 -9.04
C GLU A 399 2.02 -13.47 -10.25
N HIS A 400 1.65 -12.22 -10.52
CA HIS A 400 2.02 -11.54 -11.76
C HIS A 400 3.34 -10.76 -11.70
N VAL A 401 3.87 -10.48 -10.50
CA VAL A 401 5.12 -9.73 -10.35
C VAL A 401 6.21 -10.57 -9.70
N VAL A 402 5.92 -11.15 -8.53
CA VAL A 402 6.94 -11.84 -7.72
C VAL A 402 7.31 -13.19 -8.34
N ASN A 403 6.30 -14.04 -8.57
CA ASN A 403 6.45 -15.41 -9.06
C ASN A 403 6.57 -15.48 -10.58
N TYR A 404 6.27 -14.38 -11.28
CA TYR A 404 6.39 -14.32 -12.73
C TYR A 404 7.85 -14.53 -13.15
N ASP A 405 8.10 -15.62 -13.85
CA ASP A 405 9.42 -16.01 -14.38
C ASP A 405 9.62 -15.60 -15.84
N GLY A 406 8.54 -15.24 -16.52
CA GLY A 406 8.56 -14.90 -17.93
C GLY A 406 9.34 -13.61 -18.25
N GLU A 407 9.76 -13.52 -19.51
CA GLU A 407 10.46 -12.35 -20.02
C GLU A 407 9.51 -11.21 -20.39
N ALA A 408 8.17 -11.34 -20.37
CA ALA A 408 7.30 -10.28 -20.91
C ALA A 408 7.37 -8.98 -20.10
N ILE A 409 7.66 -9.04 -18.79
CA ILE A 409 7.99 -7.85 -17.98
C ILE A 409 9.39 -7.32 -18.35
N CYS A 410 10.31 -8.20 -18.72
CA CYS A 410 11.64 -7.85 -19.24
C CYS A 410 11.65 -7.39 -20.72
N GLN A 411 10.60 -7.64 -21.50
CA GLN A 411 10.46 -7.10 -22.86
C GLN A 411 10.07 -5.62 -22.81
N LEU A 412 9.39 -5.20 -21.74
CA LEU A 412 9.02 -3.81 -21.48
C LEU A 412 10.27 -2.93 -21.23
N ALA A 413 11.11 -3.35 -20.27
CA ALA A 413 12.47 -3.73 -20.60
C ALA A 413 13.23 -3.11 -21.78
N GLU A 414 13.56 -4.04 -22.65
CA GLU A 414 14.20 -3.91 -23.94
C GLU A 414 13.49 -2.93 -24.88
N LEU A 415 12.15 -2.79 -24.80
CA LEU A 415 11.39 -1.81 -25.59
C LEU A 415 11.73 -0.38 -25.16
N THR A 416 11.91 -0.15 -23.86
CA THR A 416 12.24 1.18 -23.31
C THR A 416 13.66 1.59 -23.71
N GLU A 417 14.62 0.67 -23.66
CA GLU A 417 15.99 0.89 -24.16
C GLU A 417 16.02 1.12 -25.67
N SER A 418 15.24 0.35 -26.43
CA SER A 418 15.15 0.52 -27.89
C SER A 418 14.57 1.88 -28.29
N VAL A 419 13.59 2.40 -27.54
CA VAL A 419 13.02 3.74 -27.77
C VAL A 419 14.02 4.83 -27.37
N ALA A 420 14.72 4.69 -26.25
CA ALA A 420 15.74 5.65 -25.83
C ALA A 420 16.90 5.76 -26.84
N ALA A 421 17.33 4.63 -27.40
CA ALA A 421 18.38 4.59 -28.43
C ALA A 421 17.96 5.27 -29.75
N VAL A 422 16.66 5.23 -30.10
CA VAL A 422 16.12 5.88 -31.31
C VAL A 422 15.88 7.38 -31.11
N VAL A 423 15.62 7.84 -29.89
CA VAL A 423 15.38 9.27 -29.61
C VAL A 423 16.68 10.06 -29.41
N LEU A 424 17.76 9.40 -29.00
CA LEU A 424 19.06 10.03 -28.71
C LEU A 424 20.13 9.83 -29.81
N GLY A 425 19.85 9.02 -30.83
CA GLY A 425 20.68 8.85 -32.02
C GLY A 425 20.07 9.56 -33.23
#